data_AF-A0A2M7CBC4-F1
#
_entry.id   AF-A0A2M7CBC4-F1
#
_cell.length_a   1.000
_cell.length_b   1.000
_cell.length_c   1.000
_cell.angle_alpha   90.00
_cell.angle_beta   90.00
_cell.angle_gamma   90.00
#
_symmetry.space_group_name_H-M   'P 1'
#
loop_
_entity.id
_entity.type
_entity.pdbx_description
1 polymer ?
#
loop_
_entity_poly.entity_id
_entity_poly.type
_entity_poly.pdbx_seq_one_letter_code
_entity_poly.pdbx_strand_id
1 'polypeptide(L)' 'MRVILISGLSGSGKTTAIKALEDIGFYCVDNLPILLLPKFIELFEQSGGKISKV' A
#
# COMPACT_ATOMS: atom_id res chain seq x y z
N MET A 1 -2.80 -12.53 4.19
CA MET A 1 -2.48 -11.19 3.65
C MET A 1 -2.39 -10.20 4.81
N ARG A 2 -1.42 -9.28 4.82
CA ARG A 2 -1.29 -8.23 5.84
C ARG A 2 -1.44 -6.87 5.15
N VAL A 3 -2.36 -6.03 5.65
CA VAL A 3 -2.61 -4.68 5.13
C VAL A 3 -2.21 -3.67 6.20
N ILE A 4 -1.47 -2.63 5.81
CA ILE A 4 -1.05 -1.54 6.69
C ILE A 4 -1.61 -0.24 6.14
N LEU A 5 -2.37 0.49 6.96
CA LEU A 5 -2.87 1.83 6.66
C LEU A 5 -1.94 2.86 7.30
N ILE A 6 -1.35 3.71 6.48
CA ILE A 6 -0.50 4.81 6.92
C ILE A 6 -1.34 6.09 6.89
N SER A 7 -1.46 6.75 8.04
CA SER A 7 -2.17 8.03 8.18
C SER A 7 -1.34 8.98 9.05
N GLY A 8 -1.69 10.26 8.99
CA GLY A 8 -1.00 11.32 9.72
C GLY A 8 -1.15 12.67 9.02
N LEU A 9 -0.90 13.76 9.75
CA LEU A 9 -0.95 15.12 9.19
C LEU A 9 0.10 15.33 8.08
N SER A 10 -0.03 16.39 7.29
CA SER A 10 1.02 16.79 6.35
C SER A 10 2.34 17.03 7.10
N GLY A 11 3.46 16.54 6.57
CA GLY A 11 4.77 16.64 7.22
C GLY A 11 5.06 15.60 8.31
N SER A 12 4.11 14.72 8.69
CA SER A 12 4.32 13.68 9.73
C SER A 12 5.24 12.52 9.33
N GLY A 13 5.81 12.53 8.12
CA GLY A 13 6.75 11.50 7.66
C GLY A 13 6.12 10.29 6.98
N LYS A 14 4.86 10.36 6.53
CA LYS A 14 4.18 9.25 5.79
C LYS A 14 5.01 8.72 4.61
N THR A 15 5.62 9.61 3.83
CA THR A 15 6.48 9.25 2.69
C THR A 15 7.70 8.44 3.12
N THR A 16 8.29 8.77 4.28
CA THR A 16 9.41 8.02 4.86
C THR A 16 8.97 6.64 5.32
N ALA A 17 7.80 6.54 5.97
CA ALA A 17 7.23 5.26 6.39
C ALA A 17 6.93 4.34 5.19
N ILE A 18 6.40 4.90 4.09
CA ILE A 18 6.18 4.18 2.83
C ILE A 18 7.50 3.58 2.32
N LYS A 19 8.56 4.38 2.21
CA LYS A 19 9.86 3.90 1.73
C LYS A 19 10.42 2.77 2.59
N ALA A 20 10.37 2.93 3.91
CA ALA A 20 10.84 1.90 4.84
C ALA A 20 10.03 0.60 4.74
N LEU A 21 8.72 0.69 4.44
CA LEU A 21 7.87 -0.47 4.21
C LEU A 21 8.19 -1.15 2.87
N GLU A 22 8.44 -0.38 1.82
CA GLU A 22 8.90 -0.90 0.52
C GLU A 22 10.24 -1.64 0.66
N ASP A 23 11.18 -1.10 1.44
CA ASP A 23 12.50 -1.72 1.68
C ASP A 23 12.40 -3.10 2.36
N ILE A 24 11.37 -3.33 3.18
CA ILE A 24 11.13 -4.63 3.84
C ILE A 24 10.14 -5.52 3.08
N GLY A 25 9.79 -5.15 1.83
CA GLY A 25 9.02 -5.99 0.92
C GLY A 25 7.50 -5.76 0.92
N PHE A 26 7.01 -4.64 1.46
CA PHE A 26 5.61 -4.26 1.29
C PHE A 26 5.38 -3.61 -0.07
N TYR A 27 4.23 -3.88 -0.67
CA TYR A 27 3.71 -3.09 -1.77
C TYR A 27 2.94 -1.90 -1.22
N CYS A 28 3.47 -0.69 -1.38
CA CYS A 28 2.85 0.54 -0.90
C CYS A 28 2.17 1.31 -2.05
N VAL A 29 0.93 1.74 -1.81
CA VAL A 29 0.18 2.62 -2.71
C VAL A 29 -0.13 3.91 -1.96
N ASP A 30 0.34 5.03 -2.49
CA ASP A 30 -0.01 6.36 -1.98
C ASP A 30 -1.25 6.90 -2.71
N ASN A 31 -2.02 7.73 -2.03
CA ASN A 31 -3.19 8.42 -2.57
C ASN A 31 -4.25 7.50 -3.23
N LEU A 32 -4.41 6.26 -2.74
CA LEU A 32 -5.45 5.35 -3.23
C LEU A 32 -6.84 5.82 -2.76
N PRO A 33 -7.80 6.08 -3.66
CA PRO A 33 -9.17 6.36 -3.29
C PRO A 33 -9.78 5.20 -2.49
N ILE A 34 -10.45 5.51 -1.37
CA ILE A 34 -11.02 4.51 -0.45
C ILE A 34 -11.99 3.54 -1.16
N LEU A 35 -12.70 4.02 -2.18
CA LEU A 35 -13.65 3.24 -2.98
C LEU A 35 -12.97 2.14 -3.80
N LEU A 36 -11.68 2.28 -4.10
CA LEU A 36 -10.91 1.30 -4.87
C LEU A 36 -10.21 0.27 -3.98
N LEU A 37 -10.13 0.50 -2.67
CA LEU A 37 -9.47 -0.39 -1.73
C LEU A 37 -10.02 -1.83 -1.72
N PRO A 38 -11.35 -2.07 -1.76
CA PRO A 38 -11.89 -3.43 -1.81
C PRO A 38 -11.48 -4.18 -3.08
N LYS A 39 -11.57 -3.51 -4.24
CA LYS A 39 -11.14 -4.10 -5.53
C LYS A 39 -9.65 -4.37 -5.56
N PHE A 40 -8.86 -3.47 -4.98
CA PHE A 40 -7.41 -3.63 -4.91
C PHE A 40 -7.01 -4.87 -4.10
N ILE A 41 -7.69 -5.11 -2.96
CA ILE A 41 -7.49 -6.30 -2.15
C ILE A 41 -7.88 -7.57 -2.92
N GLU A 42 -9.04 -7.57 -3.59
CA GLU A 42 -9.51 -8.70 -4.38
C GLU A 42 -8.52 -9.08 -5.50
N LEU A 43 -7.99 -8.08 -6.21
CA LEU A 43 -6.95 -8.30 -7.24
C LEU A 43 -5.66 -8.86 -6.63
N PHE A 44 -5.29 -8.43 -5.43
CA PHE A 44 -4.10 -8.91 -4.73
C PHE A 44 -4.21 -10.39 -4.37
N GLU A 45 -5.40 -10.81 -3.91
CA GLU A 45 -5.71 -12.21 -3.61
C GLU A 45 -5.73 -13.08 -4.88
N GLN A 46 -6.32 -12.57 -5.97
CA GLN A 46 -6.36 -13.28 -7.26
C GLN A 46 -4.98 -13.41 -7.92
N SER A 47 -4.10 -12.42 -7.74
CA SER A 47 -2.76 -12.39 -8.37
C SER A 47 -1.71 -13.23 -7.62
N GLY A 48 -2.11 -14.02 -6.63
CA GLY A 48 -1.18 -14.86 -5.84
C GLY A 48 -0.09 -14.05 -5.12
N GLY A 49 -0.37 -12.78 -4.79
CA GLY A 49 0.57 -11.89 -4.11
C GLY A 49 1.69 -11.31 -4.97
N LYS A 50 1.65 -11.44 -6.31
CA LYS A 50 2.61 -10.81 -7.22
C LYS A 50 1.98 -9.62 -7.93
N ILE A 51 2.15 -8.42 -7.36
CA ILE A 51 1.84 -7.16 -8.06
C ILE A 51 3.14 -6.44 -8.38
N SER A 52 3.41 -6.23 -9.66
CA SER A 52 4.55 -5.43 -10.10
C SER A 52 4.16 -3.95 -10.10
N LYS A 53 4.98 -3.11 -9.46
CA LYS A 53 4.90 -1.65 -9.60
C LYS A 53 5.42 -1.31 -11.00
N VAL A 54 4.63 -0.58 -11.79
CA VAL A 54 5.04 -0.04 -13.11
C VAL A 54 5.76 1.29 -12.93
#